data_AF-A0A2H5XP02-F1
#
_entry.id   AF-A0A2H5XP02-F1
#
_cell.length_a   1.000
_cell.length_b   1.000
_cell.length_c   1.000
_cell.angle_alpha   90.00
_cell.angle_beta   90.00
_cell.angle_gamma   90.00
#
_symmetry.space_group_name_H-M   'P 1'
#
loop_
_entity.id
_entity.type
_entity.pdbx_description
1 polymer ?
#
loop_
_entity_poly.entity_id
_entity_poly.type
_entity_poly.pdbx_seq_one_letter_code
_entity_poly.pdbx_strand_id
1 'polypeptide(L)'
;MGSFELFELLKEKLGEETARKLIDYIENIKSQVVTTDVLIKLLDLTKSEIISKTEKDKTEILAKIEELKISTDRKIEELRMSFELKIKELDSKIEQYRLETQRDIEKTKSSLIKWMIGLMIAQTTLIISVIAFLSK
;
A
#
# COMPACT_ATOMS: atom_id res chain seq x y z
N MET A 1 52.94 42.51 -11.04
CA MET A 1 54.37 42.29 -10.77
C MET A 1 54.74 40.93 -11.37
N GLY A 2 55.49 40.95 -12.46
CA GLY A 2 55.91 39.71 -13.15
C GLY A 2 56.96 38.94 -12.34
N SER A 3 57.08 37.62 -12.57
CA SER A 3 58.13 36.76 -11.97
C SER A 3 59.54 37.36 -12.16
N PHE A 4 59.76 37.99 -13.32
CA PHE A 4 60.99 38.70 -13.67
C PHE A 4 61.25 39.97 -12.85
N GLU A 5 60.23 40.82 -12.62
CA GLU A 5 60.37 42.05 -11.81
C GLU A 5 60.65 41.71 -10.34
N LEU A 6 60.04 40.64 -9.83
CA LEU A 6 60.26 40.16 -8.48
C LEU A 6 61.68 39.55 -8.34
N PHE A 7 62.16 38.84 -9.37
CA PHE A 7 63.51 38.27 -9.39
C PHE A 7 64.60 39.35 -9.31
N GLU A 8 64.52 40.41 -10.13
CA GLU A 8 65.51 41.50 -10.12
C GLU A 8 65.57 42.22 -8.76
N LEU A 9 64.41 42.50 -8.16
CA LEU A 9 64.31 43.08 -6.81
C LEU A 9 64.90 42.18 -5.72
N LEU A 10 64.72 40.86 -5.83
CA LEU A 10 65.26 39.89 -4.87
C LEU A 10 66.77 39.69 -5.08
N LYS A 11 67.24 39.70 -6.33
CA LYS A 11 68.65 39.56 -6.70
C LYS A 11 69.50 40.68 -6.11
N GLU A 12 69.01 41.91 -6.16
CA GLU A 12 69.69 43.08 -5.59
C GLU A 12 69.89 42.97 -4.07
N LYS A 13 68.95 42.34 -3.34
CA LYS A 13 68.96 42.27 -1.87
C LYS A 13 69.52 40.99 -1.26
N LEU A 14 69.38 39.85 -1.95
CA LEU A 14 69.63 38.51 -1.39
C LEU A 14 70.69 37.71 -2.17
N GLY A 15 71.19 38.26 -3.28
CA GLY A 15 72.08 37.56 -4.20
C GLY A 15 71.33 36.63 -5.16
N GLU A 16 71.96 36.36 -6.31
CA GLU A 16 71.32 35.67 -7.44
C GLU A 16 70.87 34.23 -7.12
N GLU A 17 71.67 33.47 -6.37
CA GLU A 17 71.36 32.09 -6.04
C GLU A 17 70.12 31.98 -5.14
N THR A 18 70.05 32.80 -4.09
CA THR A 18 68.92 32.84 -3.14
C THR A 18 67.64 33.32 -3.83
N ALA A 19 67.76 34.35 -4.68
CA ALA A 19 66.64 34.87 -5.45
C ALA A 19 66.06 33.81 -6.42
N ARG A 20 66.91 33.04 -7.12
CA ARG A 20 66.45 31.95 -8.00
C ARG A 20 65.69 30.87 -7.23
N LYS A 21 66.23 30.39 -6.11
CA LYS A 21 65.56 29.37 -5.28
C LYS A 21 64.19 29.85 -4.81
N LEU A 22 64.08 31.11 -4.37
CA LEU A 22 62.79 31.68 -3.93
C LEU A 22 61.77 31.79 -5.07
N ILE A 23 62.19 32.19 -6.27
CA ILE A 23 61.31 32.23 -7.45
C ILE A 23 60.84 30.83 -7.83
N ASP A 24 61.73 29.83 -7.86
CA ASP A 24 61.36 28.43 -8.11
C ASP A 24 60.33 27.94 -7.08
N TYR A 25 60.51 28.27 -5.79
CA TYR A 25 59.53 27.94 -4.76
C TYR A 25 58.19 28.64 -4.98
N ILE A 26 58.19 29.92 -5.34
CA ILE A 26 56.96 30.69 -5.61
C ILE A 26 56.21 30.15 -6.82
N GLU A 27 56.90 29.82 -7.91
CA GLU A 27 56.29 29.23 -9.11
C GLU A 27 55.74 27.84 -8.83
N ASN A 28 56.45 27.01 -8.05
CA ASN A 28 55.96 25.71 -7.61
C ASN A 28 54.71 25.84 -6.71
N ILE A 29 54.65 26.82 -5.80
CA ILE A 29 53.45 27.08 -5.00
C ILE A 29 52.29 27.54 -5.91
N LYS A 30 52.56 28.46 -6.85
CA LYS A 30 51.55 29.01 -7.75
C LYS A 30 50.94 27.94 -8.67
N SER A 31 51.72 26.93 -9.08
CA SER A 31 51.24 25.81 -9.89
C SER A 31 50.37 24.81 -9.09
N GLN A 32 50.53 24.77 -7.77
CA GLN A 32 49.73 23.93 -6.86
C GLN A 32 48.50 24.64 -6.29
N VAL A 33 48.43 25.97 -6.38
CA VAL A 33 47.30 26.75 -5.89
C VAL A 33 46.10 26.54 -6.81
N VAL A 34 45.08 25.87 -6.29
CA VAL A 34 43.75 25.84 -6.92
C VAL A 34 43.18 27.25 -6.91
N THR A 35 42.94 27.80 -8.10
CA THR A 35 42.36 29.13 -8.25
C THR A 35 40.90 29.16 -7.81
N THR A 36 40.44 30.30 -7.31
CA THR A 36 39.04 30.54 -6.94
C THR A 36 38.06 30.19 -8.07
N ASP A 37 38.42 30.44 -9.34
CA ASP A 37 37.58 30.10 -10.50
C ASP A 37 37.33 28.59 -10.64
N VAL A 38 38.32 27.76 -10.29
CA VAL A 38 38.17 26.30 -10.29
C VAL A 38 37.22 25.86 -9.19
N LEU A 39 37.32 26.46 -8.00
CA LEU A 39 36.41 26.17 -6.89
C LEU A 39 34.96 26.57 -7.21
N ILE A 40 34.76 27.72 -7.86
CA ILE A 40 33.42 28.16 -8.30
C ILE A 40 32.83 27.17 -9.29
N LYS A 41 33.59 26.74 -10.31
CA LYS A 41 33.11 25.74 -11.28
C LYS A 41 32.74 24.41 -10.63
N LEU A 42 33.55 23.92 -9.69
CA LEU A 42 33.27 22.70 -8.96
C LEU A 42 32.01 22.83 -8.10
N LEU A 43 31.82 23.98 -7.45
CA LEU A 43 30.63 24.27 -6.67
C LEU A 43 29.37 24.29 -7.54
N ASP A 44 29.41 24.94 -8.70
CA ASP A 44 28.29 24.99 -9.63
C ASP A 44 27.93 23.62 -10.19
N LEU A 45 28.94 22.81 -10.57
CA LEU A 45 28.74 21.43 -11.00
C LEU A 45 28.09 20.59 -9.91
N THR A 46 28.62 20.66 -8.69
CA THR A 46 28.10 19.92 -7.53
C THR A 46 26.66 20.33 -7.22
N LYS A 47 26.37 21.64 -7.25
CA LYS A 47 25.03 22.16 -7.02
C LYS A 47 24.06 21.67 -8.09
N SER A 48 24.46 21.69 -9.35
CA SER A 48 23.64 21.18 -10.46
C SER A 48 23.35 19.69 -10.32
N GLU A 49 24.35 18.90 -9.92
CA GLU A 49 24.19 17.46 -9.71
C GLU A 49 23.22 17.16 -8.56
N ILE A 50 23.36 17.85 -7.43
CA ILE A 50 22.47 17.72 -6.27
C ILE A 50 21.03 18.09 -6.65
N ILE A 51 20.82 19.19 -7.36
CA ILE A 51 19.48 19.62 -7.80
C ILE A 51 18.87 18.55 -8.72
N SER A 52 19.63 18.06 -9.70
CA SER A 52 19.17 17.03 -10.63
C SER A 52 18.79 15.73 -9.91
N LYS A 53 19.63 15.28 -8.97
CA LYS A 53 19.36 14.09 -8.15
C LYS A 53 18.09 14.29 -7.30
N THR A 54 17.95 15.45 -6.67
CA THR A 54 16.81 15.78 -5.81
C THR A 54 15.49 15.79 -6.59
N GLU A 55 15.47 16.41 -7.77
CA GLU A 55 14.25 16.43 -8.61
C GLU A 55 13.90 15.05 -9.16
N LYS A 56 14.91 14.25 -9.51
CA LYS A 56 14.70 12.85 -9.90
C LYS A 56 14.08 12.04 -8.76
N ASP A 57 14.68 12.09 -7.57
CA ASP A 57 14.20 11.34 -6.40
C ASP A 57 12.78 11.77 -6.01
N LYS A 58 12.48 13.08 -6.07
CA LYS A 58 11.13 13.62 -5.85
C LYS A 58 10.13 13.06 -6.85
N THR A 59 10.48 13.00 -8.14
CA THR A 59 9.62 12.48 -9.20
C THR A 59 9.36 10.98 -9.00
N GLU A 60 10.39 10.20 -8.67
CA GLU A 60 10.26 8.77 -8.38
C GLU A 60 9.38 8.51 -7.14
N ILE A 61 9.53 9.32 -6.08
CA ILE A 61 8.70 9.21 -4.88
C ILE A 61 7.24 9.53 -5.20
N LEU A 62 6.96 10.59 -5.96
CA LEU A 62 5.59 10.92 -6.37
C LEU A 62 4.95 9.82 -7.21
N ALA A 63 5.71 9.21 -8.12
CA ALA A 63 5.22 8.08 -8.92
C ALA A 63 4.86 6.87 -8.04
N LYS A 64 5.72 6.53 -7.07
CA LYS A 64 5.45 5.43 -6.12
C LYS A 64 4.25 5.72 -5.23
N ILE A 65 4.06 6.96 -4.79
CA ILE A 65 2.88 7.36 -4.00
C ILE A 65 1.60 7.16 -4.81
N GLU A 66 1.58 7.58 -6.08
CA GLU A 66 0.41 7.43 -6.93
C GLU A 66 0.11 5.95 -7.24
N GLU A 67 1.14 5.15 -7.50
CA GLU A 67 1.00 3.70 -7.68
C GLU A 67 0.41 3.02 -6.44
N LEU A 68 0.92 3.36 -5.25
CA LEU A 68 0.40 2.84 -3.98
C LEU A 68 -1.05 3.25 -3.73
N LYS A 69 -1.42 4.49 -4.08
CA LYS A 69 -2.78 4.99 -3.97
C LYS A 69 -3.73 4.20 -4.88
N ILE A 70 -3.40 4.08 -6.16
CA ILE A 70 -4.19 3.30 -7.14
C ILE A 70 -4.33 1.84 -6.69
N SER A 71 -3.24 1.22 -6.24
CA SER A 71 -3.24 -0.16 -5.75
C SER A 71 -4.13 -0.33 -4.52
N THR A 72 -4.10 0.63 -3.60
CA THR A 72 -4.93 0.61 -2.39
C THR A 72 -6.41 0.80 -2.73
N ASP A 73 -6.74 1.76 -3.57
CA ASP A 73 -8.11 2.01 -4.02
C ASP A 73 -8.70 0.77 -4.72
N ARG A 74 -7.91 0.10 -5.56
CA ARG A 74 -8.32 -1.15 -6.21
C ARG A 74 -8.63 -2.26 -5.22
N LYS A 75 -7.77 -2.45 -4.21
CA LYS A 75 -7.99 -3.47 -3.16
C LYS A 75 -9.22 -3.16 -2.31
N ILE A 76 -9.48 -1.89 -2.02
CA ILE A 76 -10.69 -1.46 -1.30
C ILE A 76 -11.93 -1.80 -2.10
N GLU A 77 -11.92 -1.54 -3.41
CA GLU A 77 -13.06 -1.84 -4.28
C GLU A 77 -13.30 -3.34 -4.44
N GLU A 78 -12.24 -4.13 -4.63
CA GLU A 78 -12.31 -5.60 -4.64
C GLU A 78 -12.93 -6.15 -3.34
N LEU A 79 -12.51 -5.61 -2.18
CA LEU A 79 -13.08 -5.99 -0.88
C LEU A 79 -14.56 -5.62 -0.78
N ARG A 80 -14.96 -4.41 -1.19
CA ARG A 80 -16.36 -3.97 -1.20
C ARG A 80 -17.23 -4.89 -2.03
N MET A 81 -16.82 -5.18 -3.26
CA MET A 81 -17.54 -6.10 -4.15
C MET A 81 -17.66 -7.49 -3.53
N SER A 82 -16.59 -8.01 -2.92
CA SER A 82 -16.61 -9.31 -2.26
C SER A 82 -17.58 -9.38 -1.08
N PHE A 83 -17.70 -8.29 -0.32
CA PHE A 83 -18.66 -8.19 0.78
C PHE A 83 -20.09 -8.09 0.27
N GLU A 84 -20.35 -7.29 -0.77
CA GLU A 84 -21.69 -7.19 -1.36
C GLU A 84 -22.18 -8.54 -1.90
N LEU A 85 -21.31 -9.30 -2.56
CA LEU A 85 -21.62 -10.65 -3.01
C LEU A 85 -21.95 -11.59 -1.85
N LYS A 86 -21.15 -11.56 -0.78
CA LYS A 86 -21.41 -12.38 0.42
C LYS A 86 -22.71 -12.00 1.12
N ILE A 87 -23.06 -10.72 1.17
CA ILE A 87 -24.34 -10.26 1.73
C ILE A 87 -25.50 -10.83 0.90
N LYS A 88 -25.46 -10.68 -0.43
CA LYS A 88 -26.50 -11.24 -1.32
C LYS A 88 -26.61 -12.76 -1.20
N GLU A 89 -25.48 -13.46 -1.08
CA GLU A 89 -25.47 -14.91 -0.87
C GLU A 89 -26.13 -15.30 0.47
N LEU A 90 -25.83 -14.56 1.55
CA LEU A 90 -26.44 -14.78 2.85
C LEU A 90 -27.94 -14.49 2.85
N ASP A 91 -28.38 -13.40 2.22
CA ASP A 91 -29.80 -13.08 2.07
C ASP A 91 -30.55 -14.19 1.32
N SER A 92 -29.96 -14.71 0.23
CA SER A 92 -30.53 -15.84 -0.51
C SER A 92 -30.61 -17.11 0.34
N LYS A 93 -29.59 -17.41 1.15
CA LYS A 93 -29.59 -18.58 2.05
C LYS A 93 -30.63 -18.43 3.16
N ILE A 94 -30.77 -17.24 3.73
CA ILE A 94 -31.78 -16.93 4.74
C ILE A 94 -33.19 -17.16 4.16
N GLU A 95 -33.45 -16.65 2.95
CA GLU A 95 -34.76 -16.84 2.30
C GLU A 95 -35.03 -18.31 1.98
N GLN A 96 -34.01 -19.03 1.50
CA GLN A 96 -34.12 -20.47 1.26
C GLN A 96 -34.49 -21.24 2.55
N TYR A 97 -33.78 -20.99 3.64
CA TYR A 97 -34.08 -21.65 4.92
C TYR A 97 -35.45 -21.25 5.47
N ARG A 98 -35.90 -20.00 5.26
CA ARG A 98 -37.24 -19.57 5.65
C ARG A 98 -38.31 -20.37 4.91
N LEU A 99 -38.19 -20.51 3.59
CA LEU A 99 -39.12 -21.27 2.75
C LEU A 99 -39.11 -22.76 3.08
N GLU A 100 -37.94 -23.33 3.32
CA GLU A 100 -37.79 -24.73 3.73
C GLU A 100 -38.46 -24.99 5.08
N THR A 101 -38.20 -24.14 6.07
CA THR A 101 -38.82 -24.22 7.40
C THR A 101 -40.34 -24.10 7.32
N GLN A 102 -40.88 -23.17 6.53
CA GLN A 102 -42.32 -23.03 6.32
C GLN A 102 -42.93 -24.30 5.72
N ARG A 103 -42.28 -24.88 4.70
CA ARG A 103 -42.73 -26.11 4.06
C ARG A 103 -42.76 -27.29 5.03
N ASP A 104 -41.75 -27.42 5.87
CA ASP A 104 -41.67 -28.52 6.84
C ASP A 104 -42.69 -28.36 7.97
N ILE A 105 -42.98 -27.13 8.39
CA ILE A 105 -44.11 -26.82 9.28
C ILE A 105 -45.43 -27.26 8.64
N GLU A 106 -45.69 -26.91 7.38
CA GLU A 106 -46.94 -27.29 6.70
C GLU A 106 -47.08 -28.81 6.55
N LYS A 107 -46.01 -29.50 6.15
CA LYS A 107 -45.98 -30.96 6.08
C LYS A 107 -46.27 -31.59 7.44
N THR A 108 -45.63 -31.10 8.49
CA THR A 108 -45.82 -31.59 9.86
C THR A 108 -47.25 -31.36 10.32
N LYS A 109 -47.80 -30.15 10.10
CA LYS A 109 -49.21 -29.83 10.41
C LYS A 109 -50.18 -30.74 9.67
N SER A 110 -49.98 -30.97 8.38
CA SER A 110 -50.81 -31.88 7.58
C SER A 110 -50.75 -33.31 8.11
N SER A 111 -49.55 -33.80 8.42
CA SER A 111 -49.35 -35.13 9.00
C SER A 111 -50.06 -35.27 10.35
N LEU A 112 -49.92 -34.29 11.25
CA LEU A 112 -50.59 -34.27 12.54
C LEU A 112 -52.12 -34.32 12.40
N ILE A 113 -52.70 -33.54 11.48
CA ILE A 113 -54.15 -33.58 11.21
C ILE A 113 -54.59 -34.97 10.76
N LYS A 114 -53.84 -35.62 9.86
CA LYS A 114 -54.16 -36.98 9.40
C LYS A 114 -54.13 -37.99 10.55
N TRP A 115 -53.11 -37.92 11.41
CA TRP A 115 -53.02 -38.77 12.60
C TRP A 115 -54.17 -38.52 13.58
N MET A 116 -54.53 -37.26 13.83
CA MET A 116 -55.67 -36.91 14.69
C MET A 116 -56.99 -37.47 14.16
N ILE A 117 -57.25 -37.37 12.85
CA ILE A 117 -58.45 -37.95 12.22
C ILE A 117 -58.48 -39.46 12.42
N GLY A 118 -57.36 -40.15 12.18
CA GLY A 118 -57.26 -41.60 12.39
C GLY A 118 -57.57 -42.02 13.83
N LEU A 119 -57.04 -41.28 14.81
CA LEU A 119 -57.31 -41.51 16.23
C LEU A 119 -58.78 -41.26 16.59
N MET A 120 -59.40 -40.20 16.08
CA MET A 120 -60.81 -39.88 16.33
C MET A 120 -61.75 -40.97 15.77
N ILE A 121 -61.45 -41.49 14.58
CA ILE A 121 -62.22 -42.61 13.98
C ILE A 121 -62.08 -43.88 14.82
N ALA A 122 -60.85 -44.21 15.25
CA ALA A 122 -60.59 -45.37 16.09
C ALA A 122 -61.35 -45.28 17.44
N GLN A 123 -61.27 -44.13 18.11
CA GLN A 123 -61.99 -43.87 19.36
C GLN A 123 -63.51 -43.98 19.18
N THR A 124 -64.06 -43.38 18.12
CA THR A 124 -65.50 -43.47 17.81
C THR A 124 -65.95 -44.92 17.63
N THR A 125 -65.16 -45.72 16.90
CA THR A 125 -65.43 -47.14 16.67
C THR A 125 -65.40 -47.95 17.97
N LEU A 126 -64.43 -47.67 18.85
CA LEU A 126 -64.34 -48.29 20.18
C LEU A 126 -65.56 -47.94 21.05
N ILE A 127 -65.97 -46.68 21.08
CA ILE A 127 -67.16 -46.23 21.84
C ILE A 127 -68.41 -46.96 21.36
N ILE A 128 -68.66 -47.01 20.04
CA ILE A 128 -69.79 -47.73 19.46
C ILE A 128 -69.77 -49.21 19.86
N SER A 129 -68.59 -49.84 19.82
CA SER A 129 -68.42 -51.25 20.19
C SER A 129 -68.74 -51.51 21.66
N VAL A 130 -68.31 -50.62 22.57
CA VAL A 130 -68.61 -50.71 24.00
C VAL A 130 -70.12 -50.55 24.26
N ILE A 131 -70.78 -49.57 23.62
CA ILE A 131 -72.23 -49.36 23.77
C ILE A 131 -73.01 -50.57 23.29
N ALA A 132 -72.66 -51.12 22.11
CA ALA A 132 -73.32 -52.30 21.55
C ALA A 132 -73.18 -53.53 22.46
N PHE A 133 -72.01 -53.70 23.11
CA PHE A 133 -71.79 -54.78 24.06
C PHE A 133 -72.62 -54.61 25.35
N LEU A 134 -72.74 -53.39 25.87
CA LEU A 134 -73.51 -53.10 27.09
C LEU A 134 -75.04 -53.12 26.88
N SER A 135 -75.51 -52.97 25.64
CA SER A 135 -76.95 -52.96 25.31
C SER A 135 -77.53 -54.36 25.03
N LYS A 136 -76.71 -55.40 25.19
CA LYS A 136 -77.05 -56.80 24.95
C LYS A 136 -77.20 -57.55 26.26
#